data_AF-B1N5P6-F1
#
_entry.id   AF-B1N5P6-F1
#
_cell.length_a   1.000
_cell.length_b   1.000
_cell.length_c   1.000
_cell.angle_alpha   90.00
_cell.angle_beta   90.00
_cell.angle_gamma   90.00
#
_symmetry.space_group_name_H-M   'P 1'
#
loop_
_entity.id
_entity.type
_entity.pdbx_description
1 polymer ?
#
loop_
_entity_poly.entity_id
_entity_poly.type
_entity_poly.pdbx_seq_one_letter_code
_entity_poly.pdbx_strand_id
1 'polypeptide(L)'
;MLIFYIILLIICIHAKAYDCIPLGDKFEDGFNDNFFTLCKTTNNECSYYFKSNFTYSLNKPMECKSTYFNGNFIMTSSKDYWNAKTFYIQKHSQITLNGKFHTREEFNIGKNSKIIWNGAVSFERLIKFETTPSLNQPQLIIWNSNRIHLYKPTTTSTEQFEIQNPSNNDQCFDVMSFNNKNALDCDENTYNHYSPKDFDKGLSMTDGTAYLLSNKRLMRFCPNGITLNKNVICTMIGTDYSPSYSGRGDYIFNYPHCPCDDNRNECTLNIKTSLTTVNFNMVNISNTILHIDHDITLYNFVYAKQINVDDNVKLLINSLSSINKYNQMIKFNNFEITNIRKPNNKPQFKYNSETNTLEIDGNNHIKHLSNPSKPPFNLIINGNLTCNSFVSDCIYYFTASSISTTLTINGNGNNNIMTIDENITLINPFPNLDILLIQTMNVKKIHIVLN
;
A
#
# COMPACT_ATOMS: atom_id res chain seq x y z
N MET A 1 32.20 51.57 -15.56
CA MET A 1 32.62 50.31 -14.91
C MET A 1 31.46 49.57 -14.24
N LEU A 2 30.60 50.21 -13.44
CA LEU A 2 29.48 49.53 -12.76
C LEU A 2 28.51 48.79 -13.71
N ILE A 3 28.14 49.42 -14.83
CA ILE A 3 27.27 48.80 -15.87
C ILE A 3 27.94 47.58 -16.50
N PHE A 4 29.26 47.61 -16.70
CA PHE A 4 30.02 46.48 -17.23
C PHE A 4 30.03 45.31 -16.25
N TYR A 5 30.19 45.58 -14.95
CA TYR A 5 30.08 44.55 -13.89
C TYR A 5 28.66 44.02 -13.73
N ILE A 6 27.62 44.85 -13.87
CA ILE A 6 26.22 44.40 -13.84
C ILE A 6 25.93 43.52 -15.07
N ILE A 7 26.41 43.88 -16.25
CA ILE A 7 26.27 43.06 -17.46
C ILE A 7 27.07 41.75 -17.31
N LEU A 8 28.29 41.77 -16.76
CA LEU A 8 29.06 40.56 -16.47
C LEU A 8 28.42 39.69 -15.40
N LEU A 9 27.81 40.28 -14.38
CA LEU A 9 27.06 39.57 -13.34
C LEU A 9 25.79 38.96 -13.93
N ILE A 10 25.06 39.70 -14.78
CA ILE A 10 23.90 39.19 -15.53
C ILE A 10 24.36 38.06 -16.46
N ILE A 11 25.45 38.20 -17.21
CA ILE A 11 25.98 37.15 -18.10
C ILE A 11 26.52 35.95 -17.29
N CYS A 12 27.12 36.14 -16.12
CA CYS A 12 27.53 35.04 -15.22
C CYS A 12 26.32 34.36 -14.57
N ILE A 13 25.25 35.10 -14.25
CA ILE A 13 23.99 34.56 -13.73
C ILE A 13 23.19 33.87 -14.86
N HIS A 14 23.33 34.33 -16.11
CA HIS A 14 22.67 33.79 -17.31
C HIS A 14 23.54 32.81 -18.10
N ALA A 15 24.79 32.56 -17.69
CA ALA A 15 25.60 31.45 -18.18
C ALA A 15 24.81 30.20 -17.79
N LYS A 16 24.01 29.72 -18.74
CA LYS A 16 23.04 28.64 -18.53
C LYS A 16 23.77 27.53 -17.80
N ALA A 17 23.28 27.13 -16.63
CA ALA A 17 23.87 26.08 -15.80
C ALA A 17 23.93 24.69 -16.49
N TYR A 18 23.52 24.62 -17.76
CA TYR A 18 23.32 23.42 -18.55
C TYR A 18 23.91 23.63 -19.94
N ASP A 19 24.60 22.62 -20.44
CA ASP A 19 25.26 22.65 -21.75
C ASP A 19 24.25 22.46 -22.90
N CYS A 20 23.23 21.63 -22.68
CA CYS A 20 22.29 21.19 -23.70
C CYS A 20 20.84 21.39 -23.26
N ILE A 21 20.10 22.25 -23.96
CA ILE A 21 18.64 22.42 -23.81
C ILE A 21 17.97 22.01 -25.13
N PRO A 22 17.06 21.02 -25.16
CA PRO A 22 16.39 20.61 -26.40
C PRO A 22 15.68 21.77 -27.10
N LEU A 23 15.79 21.83 -28.43
CA LEU A 23 15.03 22.79 -29.25
C LEU A 23 13.62 22.31 -29.57
N GLY A 24 13.41 20.99 -29.59
CA GLY A 24 12.14 20.34 -29.85
C GLY A 24 11.88 19.14 -28.93
N ASP A 25 11.04 18.23 -29.38
CA ASP A 25 10.60 17.05 -28.63
C ASP A 25 11.37 15.77 -29.00
N LYS A 26 12.34 15.88 -29.91
CA LYS A 26 13.18 14.77 -30.35
C LYS A 26 14.66 15.14 -30.34
N PHE A 27 15.51 14.12 -30.23
CA PHE A 27 16.96 14.30 -30.31
C PHE A 27 17.40 14.92 -31.65
N GLU A 28 16.74 14.57 -32.75
CA GLU A 28 17.05 15.06 -34.09
C GLU A 28 16.79 16.56 -34.27
N ASP A 29 15.89 17.15 -33.47
CA ASP A 29 15.60 18.59 -33.49
C ASP A 29 16.79 19.42 -32.99
N GLY A 30 17.73 18.77 -32.31
CA GLY A 30 18.94 19.38 -31.78
C GLY A 30 18.73 20.14 -30.47
N PHE A 31 19.79 20.86 -30.07
CA PHE A 31 19.89 21.50 -28.78
C PHE A 31 20.36 22.95 -28.95
N ASN A 32 19.86 23.82 -28.08
CA ASN A 32 20.44 25.12 -27.82
C ASN A 32 21.66 24.89 -26.93
N ASP A 33 22.83 24.84 -27.54
CA ASP A 33 24.11 24.61 -26.88
C ASP A 33 25.07 25.78 -27.11
N ASN A 34 26.00 25.97 -26.18
CA ASN A 34 27.05 26.98 -26.32
C ASN A 34 28.19 26.51 -27.25
N PHE A 35 28.18 25.23 -27.65
CA PHE A 35 29.27 24.56 -28.35
C PHE A 35 28.89 23.99 -29.74
N PHE A 36 27.69 24.28 -30.24
CA PHE A 36 27.09 23.95 -31.55
C PHE A 36 27.05 22.47 -32.01
N THR A 37 27.87 21.57 -31.47
CA THR A 37 27.98 20.18 -31.95
C THR A 37 28.09 19.11 -30.86
N LEU A 38 28.61 19.45 -29.67
CA LEU A 38 28.85 18.47 -28.60
C LEU A 38 27.55 17.82 -28.10
N CYS A 39 26.45 18.57 -28.03
CA CYS A 39 25.19 18.04 -27.53
C CYS A 39 24.52 17.00 -28.45
N LYS A 40 25.01 16.84 -29.68
CA LYS A 40 24.51 15.87 -30.66
C LYS A 40 25.34 14.59 -30.72
N THR A 41 26.48 14.53 -30.04
CA THR A 41 27.28 13.30 -29.96
C THR A 41 26.72 12.37 -28.90
N THR A 42 26.85 11.05 -29.11
CA THR A 42 26.39 10.05 -28.14
C THR A 42 27.36 9.83 -26.99
N ASN A 43 28.52 10.50 -27.02
CA ASN A 43 29.51 10.44 -25.96
C ASN A 43 30.09 11.83 -25.74
N ASN A 44 29.69 12.46 -24.65
CA ASN A 44 30.14 13.78 -24.25
C ASN A 44 30.11 13.92 -22.72
N GLU A 45 30.73 14.98 -22.22
CA GLU A 45 30.69 15.35 -20.80
C GLU A 45 29.67 16.48 -20.55
N CYS A 46 28.63 16.56 -21.39
CA CYS A 46 27.64 17.63 -21.32
C CYS A 46 26.54 17.33 -20.30
N SER A 47 25.92 18.42 -19.84
CA SER A 47 24.76 18.44 -18.96
C SER A 47 23.49 18.78 -19.73
N TYR A 48 22.49 17.89 -19.69
CA TYR A 48 21.22 18.02 -20.40
C TYR A 48 20.11 18.50 -19.46
N TYR A 49 19.26 19.42 -19.92
CA TYR A 49 18.14 19.94 -19.15
C TYR A 49 16.81 19.77 -19.89
N PHE A 50 15.96 18.89 -19.38
CA PHE A 50 14.65 18.55 -19.93
C PHE A 50 13.52 19.16 -19.10
N LYS A 51 12.56 19.78 -19.80
CA LYS A 51 11.38 20.42 -19.18
C LYS A 51 10.05 20.09 -19.86
N SER A 52 10.08 19.23 -20.86
CA SER A 52 8.97 18.88 -21.73
C SER A 52 9.19 17.48 -22.29
N ASN A 53 8.16 16.91 -22.91
CA ASN A 53 8.26 15.59 -23.51
C ASN A 53 9.44 15.51 -24.46
N PHE A 54 10.17 14.39 -24.41
CA PHE A 54 11.36 14.20 -25.23
C PHE A 54 11.54 12.75 -25.64
N THR A 55 11.91 12.52 -26.90
CA THR A 55 12.16 11.20 -27.46
C THR A 55 13.57 11.07 -27.99
N TYR A 56 14.22 9.97 -27.62
CA TYR A 56 15.55 9.58 -28.07
C TYR A 56 15.51 8.18 -28.69
N SER A 57 16.09 8.02 -29.88
CA SER A 57 16.06 6.75 -30.63
C SER A 57 17.36 6.45 -31.38
N LEU A 58 18.51 6.69 -30.74
CA LEU A 58 19.80 6.35 -31.35
C LEU A 58 20.17 4.88 -31.14
N ASN A 59 20.98 4.35 -32.06
CA ASN A 59 21.44 2.95 -32.06
C ASN A 59 22.65 2.70 -31.13
N LYS A 60 23.10 3.73 -30.41
CA LYS A 60 24.22 3.67 -29.46
C LYS A 60 23.75 4.22 -28.12
N PRO A 61 24.34 3.79 -26.99
CA PRO A 61 24.03 4.40 -25.71
C PRO A 61 24.44 5.87 -25.74
N MET A 62 23.60 6.72 -25.14
CA MET A 62 23.94 8.10 -24.85
C MET A 62 24.78 8.13 -23.59
N GLU A 63 25.94 8.76 -23.62
CA GLU A 63 26.82 8.96 -22.48
C GLU A 63 26.94 10.46 -22.21
N CYS A 64 26.53 10.87 -21.01
CA CYS A 64 26.58 12.28 -20.60
C CYS A 64 26.99 12.44 -19.13
N LYS A 65 27.40 13.66 -18.76
CA LYS A 65 27.77 13.99 -17.39
C LYS A 65 26.55 14.07 -16.49
N SER A 66 25.54 14.84 -16.87
CA SER A 66 24.36 15.04 -16.03
C SER A 66 23.09 15.19 -16.84
N THR A 67 21.97 14.72 -16.29
CA THR A 67 20.63 14.97 -16.83
C THR A 67 19.72 15.53 -15.76
N TYR A 68 19.13 16.68 -16.06
CA TYR A 68 18.23 17.41 -15.19
C TYR A 68 16.82 17.31 -15.74
N PHE A 69 15.88 16.90 -14.90
CA PHE A 69 14.47 16.76 -15.24
C PHE A 69 13.66 17.75 -14.39
N ASN A 70 12.96 18.69 -15.03
CA ASN A 70 12.16 19.69 -14.33
C ASN A 70 10.73 19.77 -14.88
N GLY A 71 9.74 19.56 -14.02
CA GLY A 71 8.34 19.67 -14.36
C GLY A 71 7.67 18.31 -14.55
N ASN A 72 6.64 18.27 -15.38
CA ASN A 72 5.77 17.09 -15.55
C ASN A 72 5.76 16.65 -17.00
N PHE A 73 6.52 15.62 -17.34
CA PHE A 73 6.66 15.17 -18.72
C PHE A 73 7.14 13.72 -18.83
N ILE A 74 7.14 13.22 -20.07
CA ILE A 74 7.58 11.89 -20.44
C ILE A 74 8.87 11.98 -21.25
N MET A 75 9.91 11.26 -20.83
CA MET A 75 11.09 11.01 -21.64
C MET A 75 11.06 9.57 -22.13
N THR A 76 11.19 9.36 -23.44
CA THR A 76 11.17 8.04 -24.05
C THR A 76 12.51 7.72 -24.71
N SER A 77 13.09 6.57 -24.37
CA SER A 77 14.22 5.96 -25.06
C SER A 77 13.79 4.68 -25.77
N SER A 78 13.78 4.72 -27.11
CA SER A 78 13.18 3.66 -27.94
C SER A 78 14.15 2.54 -28.35
N LYS A 79 15.46 2.74 -28.25
CA LYS A 79 16.46 1.77 -28.75
C LYS A 79 17.49 1.39 -27.70
N ASP A 80 18.36 2.33 -27.35
CA ASP A 80 19.48 2.10 -26.44
C ASP A 80 19.34 2.86 -25.12
N TYR A 81 20.32 2.75 -24.22
CA TYR A 81 20.27 3.42 -22.94
C TYR A 81 20.55 4.92 -23.04
N TRP A 82 19.87 5.68 -22.17
CA TRP A 82 20.35 6.99 -21.75
C TRP A 82 21.18 6.87 -20.47
N ASN A 83 22.50 6.95 -20.61
CA ASN A 83 23.48 6.83 -19.52
C ASN A 83 23.94 8.22 -19.10
N ALA A 84 23.73 8.57 -17.83
CA ALA A 84 24.40 9.72 -17.24
C ALA A 84 25.20 9.32 -16.01
N LYS A 85 26.25 10.08 -15.70
CA LYS A 85 26.88 9.98 -14.38
C LYS A 85 25.87 10.36 -13.30
N THR A 86 25.15 11.46 -13.49
CA THR A 86 24.15 11.91 -12.53
C THR A 86 22.80 12.25 -13.14
N PHE A 87 21.71 11.76 -12.55
CA PHE A 87 20.37 12.29 -12.78
C PHE A 87 19.92 13.20 -11.63
N TYR A 88 19.25 14.30 -11.99
CA TYR A 88 18.64 15.24 -11.06
C TYR A 88 17.15 15.40 -11.40
N ILE A 89 16.29 14.78 -10.62
CA ILE A 89 14.85 15.06 -10.62
C ILE A 89 14.64 16.30 -9.76
N GLN A 90 14.28 17.42 -10.38
CA GLN A 90 14.05 18.67 -9.66
C GLN A 90 12.84 18.56 -8.74
N LYS A 91 12.72 19.48 -7.78
CA LYS A 91 11.60 19.50 -6.82
C LYS A 91 10.27 19.63 -7.55
N HIS A 92 9.20 19.06 -6.96
CA HIS A 92 7.84 19.11 -7.48
C HIS A 92 7.69 18.59 -8.92
N SER A 93 8.58 17.68 -9.34
CA SER A 93 8.57 17.13 -10.70
C SER A 93 7.92 15.75 -10.75
N GLN A 94 7.16 15.48 -11.81
CA GLN A 94 6.57 14.18 -12.10
C GLN A 94 7.06 13.68 -13.45
N ILE A 95 8.05 12.78 -13.41
CA ILE A 95 8.77 12.35 -14.60
C ILE A 95 8.38 10.92 -14.93
N THR A 96 7.96 10.70 -16.18
CA THR A 96 7.81 9.34 -16.72
C THR A 96 9.00 9.02 -17.61
N LEU A 97 9.78 7.99 -17.25
CA LEU A 97 10.90 7.48 -18.03
C LEU A 97 10.46 6.20 -18.73
N ASN A 98 10.29 6.24 -20.05
CA ASN A 98 9.92 5.08 -20.87
C ASN A 98 11.13 4.53 -21.59
N GLY A 99 11.59 3.33 -21.24
CA GLY A 99 12.71 2.66 -21.89
C GLY A 99 13.88 2.40 -20.96
N LYS A 100 15.08 2.46 -21.53
CA LYS A 100 16.34 2.07 -20.87
C LYS A 100 17.08 3.32 -20.41
N PHE A 101 17.30 3.44 -19.10
CA PHE A 101 18.14 4.50 -18.54
C PHE A 101 19.07 3.91 -17.49
N HIS A 102 20.18 4.59 -17.24
CA HIS A 102 21.20 4.13 -16.30
C HIS A 102 21.92 5.32 -15.68
N THR A 103 22.12 5.23 -14.37
CA THR A 103 22.89 6.21 -13.60
C THR A 103 24.14 5.56 -13.00
N ARG A 104 25.30 6.16 -13.28
CA ARG A 104 26.59 5.65 -12.79
C ARG A 104 26.89 6.08 -11.36
N GLU A 105 26.84 7.38 -11.10
CA GLU A 105 27.28 7.94 -9.82
C GLU A 105 26.11 8.26 -8.90
N GLU A 106 25.11 9.01 -9.37
CA GLU A 106 24.03 9.49 -8.51
C GLU A 106 22.67 9.59 -9.22
N PHE A 107 21.61 9.17 -8.53
CA PHE A 107 20.23 9.44 -8.89
C PHE A 107 19.60 10.27 -7.77
N ASN A 108 19.44 11.56 -8.03
CA ASN A 108 18.98 12.56 -7.06
C ASN A 108 17.49 12.85 -7.24
N ILE A 109 16.70 12.62 -6.19
CA ILE A 109 15.26 12.86 -6.19
C ILE A 109 14.94 14.08 -5.32
N GLY A 110 14.48 15.15 -5.97
CA GLY A 110 14.07 16.38 -5.32
C GLY A 110 12.80 16.23 -4.48
N LYS A 111 12.59 17.18 -3.56
CA LYS A 111 11.42 17.21 -2.68
C LYS A 111 10.10 17.15 -3.45
N ASN A 112 9.14 16.36 -2.96
CA ASN A 112 7.79 16.21 -3.52
C ASN A 112 7.76 15.78 -5.00
N SER A 113 8.77 15.04 -5.43
CA SER A 113 8.88 14.54 -6.79
C SER A 113 8.48 13.07 -6.88
N LYS A 114 8.05 12.66 -8.07
CA LYS A 114 7.62 11.29 -8.37
C LYS A 114 8.17 10.86 -9.72
N ILE A 115 8.71 9.66 -9.76
CA ILE A 115 9.29 9.06 -10.97
C ILE A 115 8.51 7.79 -11.28
N ILE A 116 8.00 7.71 -12.50
CA ILE A 116 7.42 6.51 -13.06
C ILE A 116 8.40 6.00 -14.13
N TRP A 117 8.94 4.81 -13.95
CA TRP A 117 9.90 4.24 -14.87
C TRP A 117 9.33 2.98 -15.51
N ASN A 118 9.10 3.01 -16.82
CA ASN A 118 8.63 1.87 -17.60
C ASN A 118 9.80 1.22 -18.35
N GLY A 119 10.28 0.05 -17.92
CA GLY A 119 11.34 -0.69 -18.61
C GLY A 119 12.57 -1.00 -17.75
N ALA A 120 13.73 -1.18 -18.38
CA ALA A 120 14.96 -1.58 -17.70
C ALA A 120 15.55 -0.41 -16.89
N VAL A 121 15.91 -0.70 -15.64
CA VAL A 121 16.42 0.25 -14.66
C VAL A 121 17.80 -0.21 -14.20
N SER A 122 18.73 0.72 -14.02
CA SER A 122 20.09 0.40 -13.61
C SER A 122 20.70 1.50 -12.74
N PHE A 123 21.14 1.12 -11.53
CA PHE A 123 21.78 1.99 -10.55
C PHE A 123 23.13 1.41 -10.14
N GLU A 124 24.20 2.12 -10.47
CA GLU A 124 25.56 1.66 -10.17
C GLU A 124 26.01 2.04 -8.77
N ARG A 125 25.84 3.31 -8.38
CA ARG A 125 26.37 3.78 -7.09
C ARG A 125 25.31 4.29 -6.11
N LEU A 126 24.68 5.45 -6.33
CA LEU A 126 23.95 6.09 -5.22
C LEU A 126 22.55 6.58 -5.61
N ILE A 127 21.55 6.28 -4.77
CA ILE A 127 20.26 6.99 -4.78
C ILE A 127 20.21 7.94 -3.59
N LYS A 128 19.78 9.18 -3.86
CA LYS A 128 19.60 10.23 -2.85
C LYS A 128 18.20 10.82 -2.92
N PHE A 129 17.63 11.07 -1.75
CA PHE A 129 16.38 11.82 -1.61
C PHE A 129 16.66 13.12 -0.88
N GLU A 130 16.19 14.24 -1.41
CA GLU A 130 16.31 15.54 -0.75
C GLU A 130 15.51 15.59 0.56
N THR A 131 14.39 14.86 0.62
CA THR A 131 13.55 14.69 1.80
C THR A 131 13.16 13.24 1.95
N THR A 132 13.09 12.73 3.19
CA THR A 132 12.65 11.37 3.48
C THR A 132 11.31 11.05 2.82
N PRO A 133 11.23 10.03 1.95
CA PRO A 133 9.97 9.51 1.45
C PRO A 133 9.10 8.98 2.60
N SER A 134 7.78 9.07 2.47
CA SER A 134 6.88 8.48 3.47
C SER A 134 6.76 6.96 3.28
N LEU A 135 6.54 6.24 4.38
CA LEU A 135 6.19 4.82 4.33
C LEU A 135 4.92 4.60 3.51
N ASN A 136 4.91 3.53 2.72
CA ASN A 136 3.87 3.13 1.78
C ASN A 136 3.63 4.15 0.65
N GLN A 137 4.55 5.08 0.42
CA GLN A 137 4.48 6.09 -0.64
C GLN A 137 5.82 6.26 -1.37
N PRO A 138 6.31 5.21 -2.07
CA PRO A 138 7.55 5.28 -2.81
C PRO A 138 7.52 6.37 -3.89
N GLN A 139 8.60 7.14 -3.99
CA GLN A 139 8.75 8.17 -5.01
C GLN A 139 9.27 7.61 -6.34
N LEU A 140 9.94 6.45 -6.34
CA LEU A 140 10.36 5.73 -7.54
C LEU A 140 9.46 4.52 -7.78
N ILE A 141 8.71 4.55 -8.88
CA ILE A 141 7.75 3.51 -9.26
C ILE A 141 8.18 2.90 -10.58
N ILE A 142 8.47 1.61 -10.57
CA ILE A 142 8.97 0.88 -11.73
C ILE A 142 7.88 -0.06 -12.24
N TRP A 143 7.50 0.11 -13.50
CA TRP A 143 6.56 -0.73 -14.21
C TRP A 143 7.24 -1.46 -15.35
N ASN A 144 6.63 -2.57 -15.76
CA ASN A 144 7.01 -3.31 -16.97
C ASN A 144 8.52 -3.62 -17.04
N SER A 145 9.13 -3.81 -15.87
CA SER A 145 10.55 -4.13 -15.77
C SER A 145 10.75 -5.59 -15.45
N ASN A 146 11.53 -6.26 -16.29
CA ASN A 146 12.14 -7.55 -16.00
C ASN A 146 13.62 -7.41 -15.61
N ARG A 147 14.12 -6.17 -15.50
CA ARG A 147 15.52 -5.88 -15.25
C ARG A 147 15.69 -4.62 -14.41
N ILE A 148 15.98 -4.81 -13.13
CA ILE A 148 16.48 -3.81 -12.20
C ILE A 148 17.89 -4.25 -11.84
N HIS A 149 18.89 -3.54 -12.35
CA HIS A 149 20.30 -3.83 -12.10
C HIS A 149 20.81 -2.94 -10.97
N LEU A 150 21.03 -3.52 -9.79
CA LEU A 150 21.65 -2.83 -8.65
C LEU A 150 23.07 -3.35 -8.52
N TYR A 151 24.07 -2.51 -8.78
CA TYR A 151 25.45 -3.00 -8.87
C TYR A 151 25.98 -3.42 -7.52
N LYS A 152 26.78 -4.49 -7.54
CA LYS A 152 27.51 -4.99 -6.38
C LYS A 152 29.01 -4.80 -6.61
N PRO A 153 29.83 -4.76 -5.54
CA PRO A 153 31.26 -4.65 -5.70
C PRO A 153 31.80 -5.91 -6.40
N THR A 154 32.75 -5.71 -7.29
CA THR A 154 33.41 -6.78 -8.06
C THR A 154 34.89 -6.84 -7.69
N THR A 155 35.62 -7.83 -8.22
CA THR A 155 37.08 -7.91 -8.03
C THR A 155 37.84 -6.69 -8.57
N THR A 156 37.23 -5.94 -9.48
CA THR A 156 37.84 -4.78 -10.16
C THR A 156 37.21 -3.44 -9.79
N SER A 157 36.13 -3.42 -9.01
CA SER A 157 35.47 -2.19 -8.56
C SER A 157 34.92 -2.35 -7.16
N THR A 158 35.27 -1.41 -6.28
CA THR A 158 34.71 -1.33 -4.92
C THR A 158 33.42 -0.54 -4.86
N GLU A 159 33.03 0.12 -5.95
CA GLU A 159 31.76 0.85 -6.01
C GLU A 159 30.59 -0.13 -6.02
N GLN A 160 29.55 0.23 -5.26
CA GLN A 160 28.34 -0.59 -5.12
C GLN A 160 27.12 0.32 -4.96
N PHE A 161 25.96 -0.26 -5.23
CA PHE A 161 24.68 0.39 -5.02
C PHE A 161 24.44 0.64 -3.52
N GLU A 162 24.19 1.90 -3.20
CA GLU A 162 23.94 2.43 -1.86
C GLU A 162 22.73 3.35 -1.89
N ILE A 163 22.05 3.42 -0.75
CA ILE A 163 20.97 4.39 -0.50
C ILE A 163 21.47 5.34 0.57
N GLN A 164 21.54 6.63 0.25
CA GLN A 164 21.92 7.63 1.23
C GLN A 164 20.72 7.95 2.12
N ASN A 165 20.91 7.90 3.44
CA ASN A 165 19.87 8.33 4.36
C ASN A 165 19.74 9.86 4.31
N PRO A 166 18.54 10.43 4.08
CA PRO A 166 18.34 11.87 4.14
C PRO A 166 18.75 12.43 5.50
N SER A 167 19.28 13.65 5.52
CA SER A 167 19.72 14.29 6.76
C SER A 167 18.59 14.38 7.77
N ASN A 168 18.89 14.05 9.03
CA ASN A 168 17.96 14.03 10.16
C ASN A 168 16.79 13.04 10.04
N ASN A 169 16.92 12.00 9.24
CA ASN A 169 15.93 10.93 9.17
C ASN A 169 16.21 9.80 10.16
N ASP A 170 15.24 9.52 11.04
CA ASP A 170 15.23 8.46 12.04
C ASP A 170 14.12 7.41 11.79
N GLN A 171 13.56 7.37 10.58
CA GLN A 171 12.47 6.46 10.22
C GLN A 171 12.81 5.64 8.97
N CYS A 172 12.25 4.44 8.86
CA CYS A 172 12.30 3.70 7.60
C CYS A 172 11.48 4.42 6.51
N PHE A 173 11.86 4.24 5.25
CA PHE A 173 11.13 4.79 4.10
C PHE A 173 11.17 3.86 2.89
N ASP A 174 10.20 4.02 1.99
CA ASP A 174 10.13 3.23 0.75
C ASP A 174 10.93 3.89 -0.37
N VAL A 175 11.92 3.16 -0.86
CA VAL A 175 12.85 3.62 -1.90
C VAL A 175 12.20 3.47 -3.26
N MET A 176 11.78 2.24 -3.60
CA MET A 176 11.21 1.92 -4.90
C MET A 176 10.19 0.79 -4.82
N SER A 177 9.19 0.85 -5.70
CA SER A 177 8.19 -0.20 -5.89
C SER A 177 8.21 -0.71 -7.32
N PHE A 178 8.09 -2.02 -7.50
CA PHE A 178 8.17 -2.65 -8.83
C PHE A 178 7.22 -3.84 -8.98
N ASN A 179 6.81 -4.16 -10.22
CA ASN A 179 5.71 -5.10 -10.46
C ASN A 179 6.15 -6.58 -10.48
N ASN A 180 7.42 -6.85 -10.78
CA ASN A 180 7.93 -8.20 -10.99
C ASN A 180 8.87 -8.61 -9.84
N LYS A 181 8.49 -9.66 -9.09
CA LYS A 181 9.30 -10.20 -7.98
C LYS A 181 10.69 -10.72 -8.38
N ASN A 182 10.87 -11.01 -9.67
CA ASN A 182 12.13 -11.49 -10.23
C ASN A 182 12.90 -10.36 -10.96
N ALA A 183 12.49 -9.10 -10.83
CA ALA A 183 13.13 -8.00 -11.57
C ALA A 183 14.62 -7.81 -11.24
N LEU A 184 15.03 -8.18 -10.03
CA LEU A 184 16.44 -8.17 -9.59
C LEU A 184 17.20 -9.46 -9.95
N ASP A 185 16.52 -10.45 -10.52
CA ASP A 185 17.11 -11.73 -10.97
C ASP A 185 17.20 -11.72 -12.50
N CYS A 186 17.85 -10.68 -13.03
CA CYS A 186 17.74 -10.30 -14.44
C CYS A 186 18.82 -10.89 -15.35
N ASP A 187 19.91 -11.42 -14.78
CA ASP A 187 21.03 -11.99 -15.52
C ASP A 187 21.54 -13.26 -14.81
N GLU A 188 21.90 -14.31 -15.55
CA GLU A 188 22.49 -15.55 -14.97
C GLU A 188 23.82 -15.27 -14.25
N ASN A 189 24.51 -14.20 -14.65
CA ASN A 189 25.75 -13.73 -14.03
C ASN A 189 25.46 -12.89 -12.78
N THR A 190 25.22 -13.56 -11.65
CA THR A 190 24.97 -12.92 -10.33
C THR A 190 26.20 -12.20 -9.74
N TYR A 191 27.31 -12.08 -10.48
CA TYR A 191 28.59 -11.60 -9.95
C TYR A 191 28.75 -10.07 -9.86
N ASN A 192 27.91 -9.28 -10.52
CA ASN A 192 28.04 -7.82 -10.53
C ASN A 192 26.79 -7.08 -10.07
N HIS A 193 25.73 -7.80 -9.69
CA HIS A 193 24.50 -7.20 -9.20
C HIS A 193 23.95 -7.91 -7.97
N TYR A 194 23.17 -7.18 -7.19
CA TYR A 194 22.42 -7.75 -6.08
C TYR A 194 21.20 -8.52 -6.60
N SER A 195 21.08 -9.76 -6.12
CA SER A 195 19.94 -10.64 -6.34
C SER A 195 18.94 -10.50 -5.19
N PRO A 196 17.69 -11.00 -5.35
CA PRO A 196 16.74 -11.00 -4.24
C PRO A 196 17.17 -11.79 -3.00
N LYS A 197 18.17 -12.69 -3.10
CA LYS A 197 18.68 -13.47 -1.96
C LYS A 197 19.57 -12.63 -1.04
N ASP A 198 20.26 -11.63 -1.59
CA ASP A 198 21.14 -10.74 -0.83
C ASP A 198 20.35 -9.90 0.20
N PHE A 199 19.03 -9.80 0.02
CA PHE A 199 18.12 -9.08 0.91
C PHE A 199 17.40 -9.98 1.94
N ASP A 200 17.59 -11.31 1.93
CA ASP A 200 16.81 -12.22 2.80
C ASP A 200 17.02 -11.95 4.30
N LYS A 201 18.16 -11.35 4.68
CA LYS A 201 18.45 -10.88 6.05
C LYS A 201 18.53 -9.35 6.16
N GLY A 202 18.16 -8.63 5.11
CA GLY A 202 18.47 -7.23 4.91
C GLY A 202 19.86 -7.05 4.29
N LEU A 203 19.95 -6.18 3.29
CA LEU A 203 21.20 -5.80 2.64
C LEU A 203 21.81 -4.62 3.42
N SER A 204 22.92 -4.87 4.11
CA SER A 204 23.64 -3.83 4.85
C SER A 204 24.27 -2.82 3.90
N MET A 205 24.12 -1.55 4.25
CA MET A 205 24.59 -0.37 3.53
C MET A 205 25.29 0.57 4.51
N THR A 206 25.95 1.60 4.00
CA THR A 206 26.71 2.54 4.85
C THR A 206 25.81 3.22 5.89
N ASP A 207 24.64 3.72 5.45
CA ASP A 207 23.74 4.52 6.30
C ASP A 207 22.61 3.68 6.95
N GLY A 208 22.52 2.38 6.66
CA GLY A 208 21.39 1.57 7.10
C GLY A 208 21.29 0.19 6.47
N THR A 209 20.06 -0.33 6.37
CA THR A 209 19.78 -1.64 5.80
C THR A 209 18.58 -1.57 4.87
N ALA A 210 18.71 -2.14 3.68
CA ALA A 210 17.64 -2.26 2.70
C ALA A 210 16.96 -3.64 2.78
N TYR A 211 15.64 -3.67 2.65
CA TYR A 211 14.80 -4.87 2.73
C TYR A 211 13.87 -4.95 1.53
N LEU A 212 13.57 -6.18 1.11
CA LEU A 212 12.57 -6.47 0.09
C LEU A 212 11.29 -7.01 0.73
N LEU A 213 10.19 -6.27 0.59
CA LEU A 213 8.86 -6.59 1.12
C LEU A 213 7.86 -6.86 -0.02
N SER A 214 6.62 -7.23 0.32
CA SER A 214 5.50 -7.42 -0.61
C SER A 214 5.79 -8.42 -1.74
N ASN A 215 6.19 -9.64 -1.38
CA ASN A 215 6.72 -10.65 -2.31
C ASN A 215 7.90 -10.13 -3.14
N LYS A 216 8.86 -9.46 -2.48
CA LYS A 216 10.09 -8.92 -3.08
C LYS A 216 9.88 -7.84 -4.13
N ARG A 217 8.82 -7.03 -3.98
CA ARG A 217 8.42 -6.00 -4.95
C ARG A 217 8.46 -4.57 -4.41
N LEU A 218 8.73 -4.41 -3.13
CA LEU A 218 8.90 -3.12 -2.47
C LEU A 218 10.27 -3.10 -1.79
N MET A 219 11.10 -2.12 -2.11
CA MET A 219 12.34 -1.88 -1.39
C MET A 219 12.12 -0.83 -0.31
N ARG A 220 12.35 -1.23 0.94
CA ARG A 220 12.29 -0.36 2.12
C ARG A 220 13.67 -0.22 2.72
N PHE A 221 14.08 1.00 3.03
CA PHE A 221 15.34 1.29 3.70
C PHE A 221 15.08 1.73 5.14
N CYS A 222 15.87 1.24 6.08
CA CYS A 222 15.86 1.65 7.47
C CYS A 222 17.24 2.16 7.88
N PRO A 223 17.35 3.39 8.43
CA PRO A 223 18.61 3.91 8.93
C PRO A 223 19.23 3.01 10.01
N ASN A 224 20.54 3.13 10.21
CA ASN A 224 21.26 2.41 11.27
C ASN A 224 20.57 2.58 12.64
N GLY A 225 20.33 1.47 13.34
CA GLY A 225 19.66 1.44 14.64
C GLY A 225 18.12 1.48 14.60
N ILE A 226 17.51 1.64 13.43
CA ILE A 226 16.05 1.68 13.28
C ILE A 226 15.50 0.28 12.96
N THR A 227 14.46 -0.13 13.70
CA THR A 227 13.80 -1.43 13.49
C THR A 227 12.91 -1.39 12.25
N LEU A 228 12.99 -2.44 11.43
CA LEU A 228 12.14 -2.59 10.25
C LEU A 228 10.65 -2.62 10.60
N ASN A 229 9.91 -1.64 10.10
CA ASN A 229 8.46 -1.71 10.00
C ASN A 229 8.07 -2.58 8.78
N LYS A 230 7.44 -3.73 9.02
CA LYS A 230 7.00 -4.69 8.00
C LYS A 230 5.58 -4.45 7.46
N ASN A 231 4.88 -3.43 7.96
CA ASN A 231 3.54 -3.13 7.49
C ASN A 231 3.59 -2.54 6.07
N VAL A 232 2.89 -3.18 5.14
CA VAL A 232 2.72 -2.73 3.75
C VAL A 232 1.25 -2.41 3.54
N ILE A 233 0.98 -1.19 3.07
CA ILE A 233 -0.38 -0.72 2.80
C ILE A 233 -0.60 -0.64 1.29
N CYS A 234 -1.51 -1.46 0.80
CA CYS A 234 -2.00 -1.43 -0.57
C CYS A 234 -3.38 -0.80 -0.62
N THR A 235 -3.69 -0.09 -1.70
CA THR A 235 -5.05 0.40 -1.95
C THR A 235 -5.53 -0.09 -3.30
N MET A 236 -6.63 -0.84 -3.30
CA MET A 236 -7.29 -1.26 -4.53
C MET A 236 -8.11 -0.10 -5.09
N ILE A 237 -7.92 0.19 -6.38
CA ILE A 237 -8.54 1.29 -7.12
C ILE A 237 -9.48 0.81 -8.24
N GLY A 238 -9.49 -0.50 -8.54
CA GLY A 238 -10.42 -1.15 -9.47
C GLY A 238 -11.43 -2.05 -8.78
N THR A 239 -12.46 -2.50 -9.49
CA THR A 239 -13.57 -3.31 -8.96
C THR A 239 -13.27 -4.80 -8.85
N ASP A 240 -12.37 -5.32 -9.68
CA ASP A 240 -12.11 -6.75 -9.80
C ASP A 240 -10.71 -7.07 -9.31
N TYR A 241 -10.62 -7.75 -8.18
CA TYR A 241 -9.36 -8.15 -7.56
C TYR A 241 -8.57 -9.11 -8.46
N SER A 242 -7.28 -8.86 -8.58
CA SER A 242 -6.31 -9.69 -9.31
C SER A 242 -5.05 -9.85 -8.45
N PRO A 243 -4.58 -11.09 -8.20
CA PRO A 243 -3.39 -11.33 -7.41
C PRO A 243 -2.09 -10.98 -8.15
N SER A 244 -2.17 -10.77 -9.47
CA SER A 244 -1.01 -10.51 -10.31
C SER A 244 -1.24 -9.37 -11.29
N TYR A 245 -0.15 -8.70 -11.64
CA TYR A 245 -0.13 -7.76 -12.76
C TYR A 245 0.16 -8.53 -14.06
N SER A 246 -0.70 -8.39 -15.05
CA SER A 246 -0.56 -9.03 -16.37
C SER A 246 0.37 -8.28 -17.33
N GLY A 247 0.88 -7.10 -16.96
CA GLY A 247 1.67 -6.24 -17.86
C GLY A 247 0.83 -5.49 -18.90
N ARG A 248 -0.50 -5.61 -18.88
CA ARG A 248 -1.42 -4.98 -19.84
C ARG A 248 -2.67 -4.45 -19.14
N GLY A 249 -3.15 -3.30 -19.58
CA GLY A 249 -4.38 -2.66 -19.06
C GLY A 249 -4.17 -1.87 -17.76
N ASP A 250 -5.27 -1.36 -17.23
CA ASP A 250 -5.30 -0.59 -15.99
C ASP A 250 -5.02 -1.52 -14.81
N TYR A 251 -3.95 -1.22 -14.09
CA TYR A 251 -3.61 -1.95 -12.89
C TYR A 251 -4.48 -1.51 -11.72
N ILE A 252 -5.06 -2.48 -11.02
CA ILE A 252 -6.13 -2.27 -10.05
C ILE A 252 -5.64 -1.83 -8.66
N PHE A 253 -4.35 -1.58 -8.46
CA PHE A 253 -3.82 -1.05 -7.20
C PHE A 253 -3.03 0.26 -7.40
N ASN A 254 -2.86 1.01 -6.32
CA ASN A 254 -2.13 2.27 -6.32
C ASN A 254 -0.62 2.14 -6.63
N TYR A 255 0.00 0.98 -6.36
CA TYR A 255 1.43 0.74 -6.57
C TYR A 255 1.74 -0.67 -7.10
N PRO A 256 2.77 -0.84 -7.94
CA PRO A 256 3.07 -2.11 -8.61
C PRO A 256 3.45 -3.25 -7.66
N HIS A 257 3.89 -2.94 -6.44
CA HIS A 257 4.21 -3.96 -5.44
C HIS A 257 2.97 -4.69 -4.90
N CYS A 258 1.78 -4.17 -5.14
CA CYS A 258 0.53 -4.74 -4.67
C CYS A 258 0.06 -5.93 -5.53
N PRO A 259 -0.89 -6.75 -5.05
CA PRO A 259 -1.29 -6.87 -3.64
C PRO A 259 -0.12 -7.39 -2.78
N CYS A 260 -0.08 -7.02 -1.50
CA CYS A 260 1.00 -7.39 -0.58
C CYS A 260 0.78 -8.71 0.16
N ASP A 261 -0.15 -9.55 -0.30
CA ASP A 261 -0.52 -10.81 0.36
C ASP A 261 0.69 -11.78 0.38
N ASP A 262 1.44 -11.74 1.47
CA ASP A 262 2.58 -12.60 1.74
C ASP A 262 2.67 -12.92 3.23
N ASN A 263 3.30 -14.04 3.55
CA ASN A 263 3.41 -14.53 4.93
C ASN A 263 4.59 -13.91 5.71
N ARG A 264 5.36 -13.01 5.10
CA ARG A 264 6.57 -12.41 5.69
C ARG A 264 6.33 -10.99 6.22
N ASN A 265 5.30 -10.33 5.70
CA ASN A 265 4.95 -8.95 5.98
C ASN A 265 3.53 -8.86 6.56
N GLU A 266 3.23 -7.73 7.19
CA GLU A 266 1.86 -7.42 7.57
C GLU A 266 1.23 -6.64 6.42
N CYS A 267 0.29 -7.26 5.72
CA CYS A 267 -0.36 -6.62 4.57
C CYS A 267 -1.70 -6.03 4.99
N THR A 268 -1.85 -4.71 4.80
CA THR A 268 -3.14 -4.03 4.91
C THR A 268 -3.64 -3.67 3.52
N LEU A 269 -4.83 -4.12 3.17
CA LEU A 269 -5.50 -3.78 1.92
C LEU A 269 -6.66 -2.83 2.19
N ASN A 270 -6.53 -1.59 1.73
CA ASN A 270 -7.62 -0.63 1.65
C ASN A 270 -8.36 -0.79 0.31
N ILE A 271 -9.61 -0.34 0.27
CA ILE A 271 -10.38 -0.18 -0.96
C ILE A 271 -10.65 1.31 -1.14
N LYS A 272 -10.45 1.83 -2.36
CA LYS A 272 -10.71 3.24 -2.65
C LYS A 272 -12.17 3.59 -2.34
N THR A 273 -12.39 4.64 -1.56
CA THR A 273 -13.72 5.09 -1.07
C THR A 273 -14.79 5.31 -2.13
N SER A 274 -14.40 5.52 -3.39
CA SER A 274 -15.35 5.61 -4.52
C SER A 274 -15.95 4.26 -4.94
N LEU A 275 -15.44 3.13 -4.43
CA LEU A 275 -15.86 1.78 -4.81
C LEU A 275 -16.83 1.19 -3.78
N THR A 276 -18.12 1.28 -4.03
CA THR A 276 -19.14 0.70 -3.13
C THR A 276 -19.28 -0.81 -3.27
N THR A 277 -18.67 -1.41 -4.30
CA THR A 277 -18.67 -2.85 -4.53
C THR A 277 -17.32 -3.31 -5.08
N VAL A 278 -16.90 -4.51 -4.65
CA VAL A 278 -15.66 -5.14 -5.10
C VAL A 278 -15.88 -6.63 -5.29
N ASN A 279 -15.35 -7.17 -6.37
CA ASN A 279 -15.32 -8.59 -6.66
C ASN A 279 -13.92 -9.17 -6.39
N PHE A 280 -13.82 -10.10 -5.43
CA PHE A 280 -12.56 -10.74 -5.06
C PHE A 280 -12.16 -11.92 -5.95
N ASN A 281 -12.96 -12.26 -6.96
CA ASN A 281 -12.69 -13.32 -7.93
C ASN A 281 -12.32 -14.68 -7.30
N MET A 282 -12.92 -15.00 -6.16
CA MET A 282 -12.64 -16.21 -5.38
C MET A 282 -11.17 -16.36 -4.94
N VAL A 283 -10.41 -15.27 -4.89
CA VAL A 283 -9.02 -15.30 -4.42
C VAL A 283 -8.98 -15.32 -2.89
N ASN A 284 -8.14 -16.20 -2.34
CA ASN A 284 -7.87 -16.27 -0.91
C ASN A 284 -6.72 -15.32 -0.55
N ILE A 285 -6.96 -14.38 0.37
CA ILE A 285 -5.99 -13.37 0.83
C ILE A 285 -5.65 -13.59 2.31
N SER A 286 -5.23 -14.80 2.65
CA SER A 286 -5.14 -15.30 4.03
C SER A 286 -4.11 -14.59 4.91
N ASN A 287 -3.17 -13.82 4.33
CA ASN A 287 -2.19 -13.05 5.10
C ASN A 287 -2.54 -11.56 5.17
N THR A 288 -3.66 -11.15 4.57
CA THR A 288 -4.06 -9.76 4.41
C THR A 288 -5.11 -9.34 5.43
N ILE A 289 -4.90 -8.19 6.05
CA ILE A 289 -5.91 -7.43 6.79
C ILE A 289 -6.66 -6.56 5.79
N LEU A 290 -7.95 -6.84 5.59
CA LEU A 290 -8.80 -6.01 4.75
C LEU A 290 -9.36 -4.87 5.61
N HIS A 291 -9.11 -3.62 5.23
CA HIS A 291 -9.57 -2.44 5.95
C HIS A 291 -10.66 -1.72 5.16
N ILE A 292 -11.81 -1.52 5.83
CA ILE A 292 -13.06 -1.02 5.26
C ILE A 292 -13.46 0.25 5.99
N ASP A 293 -13.33 1.39 5.31
CA ASP A 293 -13.58 2.74 5.83
C ASP A 293 -14.85 3.40 5.25
N HIS A 294 -15.60 2.65 4.43
CA HIS A 294 -16.86 3.11 3.82
C HIS A 294 -17.79 1.93 3.52
N ASP A 295 -19.07 2.23 3.35
CA ASP A 295 -20.10 1.24 3.05
C ASP A 295 -19.75 0.46 1.78
N ILE A 296 -19.68 -0.88 1.90
CA ILE A 296 -19.20 -1.73 0.81
C ILE A 296 -19.88 -3.10 0.77
N THR A 297 -20.00 -3.62 -0.46
CA THR A 297 -20.35 -5.03 -0.70
C THR A 297 -19.19 -5.82 -1.31
N LEU A 298 -18.78 -6.91 -0.66
CA LEU A 298 -17.75 -7.83 -1.15
C LEU A 298 -18.40 -9.01 -1.90
N TYR A 299 -18.13 -9.11 -3.20
CA TYR A 299 -18.54 -10.21 -4.07
C TYR A 299 -17.42 -11.24 -4.21
N ASN A 300 -17.80 -12.52 -4.36
CA ASN A 300 -16.87 -13.63 -4.53
C ASN A 300 -15.71 -13.65 -3.52
N PHE A 301 -15.96 -13.15 -2.31
CA PHE A 301 -14.99 -13.10 -1.24
C PHE A 301 -14.87 -14.43 -0.51
N VAL A 302 -13.67 -15.01 -0.53
CA VAL A 302 -13.37 -16.26 0.16
C VAL A 302 -12.91 -15.97 1.59
N TYR A 303 -11.68 -15.49 1.78
CA TYR A 303 -11.13 -15.35 3.12
C TYR A 303 -10.06 -14.27 3.16
N ALA A 304 -9.99 -13.57 4.29
CA ALA A 304 -8.90 -12.70 4.67
C ALA A 304 -8.45 -13.05 6.09
N LYS A 305 -7.20 -12.73 6.45
CA LYS A 305 -6.68 -12.89 7.83
C LYS A 305 -7.66 -12.28 8.84
N GLN A 306 -8.12 -11.08 8.52
CA GLN A 306 -9.04 -10.27 9.32
C GLN A 306 -9.66 -9.20 8.44
N ILE A 307 -10.90 -8.81 8.75
CA ILE A 307 -11.53 -7.61 8.19
C ILE A 307 -11.68 -6.59 9.31
N ASN A 308 -11.06 -5.43 9.15
CA ASN A 308 -11.24 -4.27 10.02
C ASN A 308 -12.26 -3.35 9.38
N VAL A 309 -13.26 -2.96 10.15
CA VAL A 309 -14.31 -2.07 9.69
C VAL A 309 -14.39 -0.87 10.62
N ASP A 310 -14.37 0.32 10.04
CA ASP A 310 -14.44 1.58 10.77
C ASP A 310 -15.84 1.82 11.37
N ASP A 311 -15.91 2.80 12.26
CA ASP A 311 -17.17 3.19 12.89
C ASP A 311 -18.18 3.75 11.88
N ASN A 312 -19.44 3.41 12.09
CA ASN A 312 -20.58 3.77 11.24
C ASN A 312 -20.49 3.27 9.78
N VAL A 313 -19.65 2.26 9.52
CA VAL A 313 -19.49 1.66 8.20
C VAL A 313 -20.24 0.33 8.09
N LYS A 314 -20.98 0.15 7.01
CA LYS A 314 -21.70 -1.08 6.67
C LYS A 314 -20.86 -1.98 5.76
N LEU A 315 -20.50 -3.15 6.28
CA LEU A 315 -19.90 -4.23 5.51
C LEU A 315 -20.97 -5.27 5.14
N LEU A 316 -21.15 -5.53 3.84
CA LEU A 316 -21.94 -6.65 3.34
C LEU A 316 -21.02 -7.65 2.62
N ILE A 317 -21.07 -8.93 3.00
CA ILE A 317 -20.36 -9.99 2.28
C ILE A 317 -21.36 -10.84 1.52
N ASN A 318 -21.32 -10.79 0.19
CA ASN A 318 -22.29 -11.51 -0.62
C ASN A 318 -22.19 -13.05 -0.46
N SER A 319 -23.26 -13.73 -0.83
CA SER A 319 -23.38 -15.18 -0.75
C SER A 319 -22.52 -15.86 -1.81
N LEU A 320 -21.89 -16.96 -1.41
CA LEU A 320 -21.19 -17.88 -2.28
C LEU A 320 -21.77 -19.28 -2.08
N SER A 321 -22.11 -19.97 -3.17
CA SER A 321 -22.59 -21.35 -3.11
C SER A 321 -21.44 -22.37 -3.00
N SER A 322 -20.27 -22.02 -3.54
CA SER A 322 -19.10 -22.91 -3.73
C SER A 322 -18.10 -22.92 -2.56
N ILE A 323 -18.46 -22.37 -1.39
CA ILE A 323 -17.56 -22.33 -0.23
C ILE A 323 -17.84 -23.45 0.77
N ASN A 324 -16.79 -24.04 1.33
CA ASN A 324 -16.93 -24.84 2.55
C ASN A 324 -17.19 -23.92 3.76
N LYS A 325 -17.62 -24.49 4.88
CA LYS A 325 -17.75 -23.73 6.13
C LYS A 325 -16.36 -23.27 6.61
N TYR A 326 -16.19 -21.99 6.90
CA TYR A 326 -14.96 -21.44 7.50
C TYR A 326 -15.30 -20.29 8.45
N ASN A 327 -14.30 -19.88 9.24
CA ASN A 327 -14.43 -18.77 10.18
C ASN A 327 -13.74 -17.55 9.59
N GLN A 328 -14.45 -16.43 9.45
CA GLN A 328 -13.89 -15.13 9.09
C GLN A 328 -13.82 -14.25 10.33
N MET A 329 -12.64 -13.71 10.63
CA MET A 329 -12.48 -12.72 11.70
C MET A 329 -12.86 -11.34 11.18
N ILE A 330 -13.67 -10.63 11.95
CA ILE A 330 -14.11 -9.26 11.68
C ILE A 330 -13.90 -8.46 12.97
N LYS A 331 -13.32 -7.27 12.87
CA LYS A 331 -13.13 -6.36 14.00
C LYS A 331 -13.79 -5.02 13.73
N PHE A 332 -14.52 -4.56 14.72
CA PHE A 332 -15.08 -3.20 14.82
C PHE A 332 -14.64 -2.63 16.15
N ASN A 333 -13.81 -1.60 16.18
CA ASN A 333 -13.44 -0.93 17.42
C ASN A 333 -13.11 -1.94 18.57
N ASN A 334 -13.99 -2.07 19.58
CA ASN A 334 -13.85 -2.95 20.76
C ASN A 334 -14.46 -4.36 20.59
N PHE A 335 -14.85 -4.75 19.39
CA PHE A 335 -15.49 -6.04 19.09
C PHE A 335 -14.60 -6.92 18.23
N GLU A 336 -14.49 -8.18 18.64
CA GLU A 336 -14.02 -9.26 17.78
C GLU A 336 -15.19 -10.18 17.45
N ILE A 337 -15.50 -10.29 16.15
CA ILE A 337 -16.58 -11.11 15.62
C ILE A 337 -15.95 -12.22 14.78
N THR A 338 -16.22 -13.45 15.15
CA THR A 338 -15.94 -14.61 14.30
C THR A 338 -17.21 -14.98 13.55
N ASN A 339 -17.30 -14.60 12.27
CA ASN A 339 -18.39 -15.01 11.41
C ASN A 339 -18.16 -16.42 10.88
N ILE A 340 -19.10 -17.32 11.16
CA ILE A 340 -19.09 -18.70 10.66
C ILE A 340 -19.76 -18.69 9.28
N ARG A 341 -18.94 -18.50 8.25
CA ARG A 341 -19.36 -18.47 6.85
C ARG A 341 -19.84 -19.86 6.44
N LYS A 342 -20.99 -19.91 5.78
CA LYS A 342 -21.63 -21.10 5.21
C LYS A 342 -22.13 -20.77 3.78
N PRO A 343 -22.33 -21.78 2.92
CA PRO A 343 -22.92 -21.57 1.61
C PRO A 343 -24.20 -20.73 1.66
N ASN A 344 -24.39 -19.89 0.63
CA ASN A 344 -25.61 -19.11 0.41
C ASN A 344 -25.98 -18.08 1.51
N ASN A 345 -25.09 -17.83 2.47
CA ASN A 345 -25.31 -16.83 3.51
C ASN A 345 -24.77 -15.44 3.11
N LYS A 346 -25.53 -14.37 3.41
CA LYS A 346 -25.19 -12.96 3.15
C LYS A 346 -25.04 -12.19 4.48
N PRO A 347 -23.97 -12.41 5.24
CA PRO A 347 -23.76 -11.69 6.48
C PRO A 347 -23.47 -10.21 6.21
N GLN A 348 -23.97 -9.39 7.11
CA GLN A 348 -23.86 -7.95 7.15
C GLN A 348 -23.40 -7.55 8.54
N PHE A 349 -22.60 -6.49 8.61
CA PHE A 349 -22.09 -5.96 9.85
C PHE A 349 -22.09 -4.42 9.80
N LYS A 350 -22.55 -3.78 10.86
CA LYS A 350 -22.44 -2.34 11.06
C LYS A 350 -22.35 -2.03 12.54
N TYR A 351 -21.41 -1.19 12.94
CA TYR A 351 -21.34 -0.64 14.29
C TYR A 351 -21.46 0.87 14.23
N ASN A 352 -22.19 1.49 15.14
CA ASN A 352 -22.26 2.93 15.30
C ASN A 352 -22.00 3.29 16.77
N SER A 353 -20.89 3.98 17.03
CA SER A 353 -20.47 4.37 18.37
C SER A 353 -21.32 5.48 19.00
N GLU A 354 -22.00 6.32 18.20
CA GLU A 354 -22.88 7.38 18.70
C GLU A 354 -24.17 6.81 19.28
N THR A 355 -24.77 5.82 18.58
CA THR A 355 -25.96 5.11 19.04
C THR A 355 -25.63 3.85 19.83
N ASN A 356 -24.34 3.54 19.99
CA ASN A 356 -23.83 2.34 20.64
C ASN A 356 -24.53 1.05 20.17
N THR A 357 -24.75 0.96 18.85
CA THR A 357 -25.55 -0.09 18.21
C THR A 357 -24.68 -0.93 17.28
N LEU A 358 -24.71 -2.24 17.47
CA LEU A 358 -24.07 -3.24 16.60
C LEU A 358 -25.15 -4.07 15.88
N GLU A 359 -25.20 -3.95 14.57
CA GLU A 359 -26.03 -4.77 13.68
C GLU A 359 -25.22 -5.90 13.09
N ILE A 360 -25.67 -7.15 13.27
CA ILE A 360 -24.97 -8.34 12.79
C ILE A 360 -25.93 -9.39 12.22
N ASP A 361 -25.60 -9.85 11.01
CA ASP A 361 -26.35 -10.89 10.32
C ASP A 361 -25.52 -12.17 10.17
N GLY A 362 -26.20 -13.32 10.18
CA GLY A 362 -25.61 -14.63 9.93
C GLY A 362 -25.30 -15.44 11.20
N ASN A 363 -24.30 -16.32 11.11
CA ASN A 363 -23.87 -17.16 12.24
C ASN A 363 -22.59 -16.56 12.82
N ASN A 364 -22.62 -16.04 14.04
CA ASN A 364 -21.54 -15.23 14.60
C ASN A 364 -21.18 -15.68 16.01
N HIS A 365 -19.88 -15.62 16.32
CA HIS A 365 -19.41 -15.58 17.70
C HIS A 365 -18.86 -14.18 18.00
N ILE A 366 -19.19 -13.60 19.15
CA ILE A 366 -18.72 -12.26 19.53
C ILE A 366 -17.93 -12.28 20.84
N LYS A 367 -16.88 -11.46 20.88
CA LYS A 367 -16.19 -11.04 22.10
C LYS A 367 -16.23 -9.52 22.20
N HIS A 368 -16.78 -9.02 23.30
CA HIS A 368 -16.73 -7.60 23.66
C HIS A 368 -15.49 -7.37 24.55
N LEU A 369 -14.56 -6.53 24.09
CA LEU A 369 -13.22 -6.42 24.70
C LEU A 369 -13.10 -5.37 25.80
N SER A 370 -13.91 -4.30 25.76
CA SER A 370 -13.80 -3.18 26.71
C SER A 370 -15.13 -2.45 26.86
N ASN A 371 -15.32 -1.79 28.01
CA ASN A 371 -16.61 -1.17 28.32
C ASN A 371 -16.96 -0.05 27.34
N PRO A 372 -18.21 0.01 26.86
CA PRO A 372 -18.66 1.11 26.04
C PRO A 372 -18.66 2.40 26.87
N SER A 373 -18.31 3.51 26.25
CA SER A 373 -18.30 4.82 26.91
C SER A 373 -19.70 5.33 27.26
N LYS A 374 -20.77 4.74 26.71
CA LYS A 374 -22.18 5.12 26.96
C LYS A 374 -23.09 3.88 27.04
N PRO A 375 -23.55 3.45 28.22
CA PRO A 375 -24.65 2.50 28.30
C PRO A 375 -25.99 3.18 27.95
N PRO A 376 -26.96 2.44 27.36
CA PRO A 376 -26.91 1.02 27.09
C PRO A 376 -26.30 0.64 25.73
N PHE A 377 -25.93 -0.63 25.56
CA PHE A 377 -25.44 -1.22 24.31
C PHE A 377 -26.55 -2.00 23.60
N ASN A 378 -26.75 -1.73 22.31
CA ASN A 378 -27.80 -2.35 21.52
C ASN A 378 -27.19 -3.32 20.49
N LEU A 379 -27.62 -4.59 20.51
CA LEU A 379 -27.32 -5.58 19.49
C LEU A 379 -28.57 -5.90 18.70
N ILE A 380 -28.52 -5.64 17.40
CA ILE A 380 -29.53 -6.06 16.45
C ILE A 380 -28.99 -7.30 15.76
N ILE A 381 -29.63 -8.45 16.00
CA ILE A 381 -29.15 -9.76 15.55
C ILE A 381 -30.13 -10.34 14.55
N ASN A 382 -29.61 -10.76 13.40
CA ASN A 382 -30.37 -11.54 12.42
C ASN A 382 -29.67 -12.87 12.13
N GLY A 383 -30.05 -13.93 12.85
CA GLY A 383 -29.46 -15.26 12.70
C GLY A 383 -29.00 -15.86 14.04
N ASN A 384 -27.89 -16.60 14.02
CA ASN A 384 -27.40 -17.29 15.22
C ASN A 384 -26.22 -16.51 15.83
N LEU A 385 -26.35 -16.08 17.07
CA LEU A 385 -25.27 -15.43 17.81
C LEU A 385 -24.85 -16.27 19.02
N THR A 386 -23.55 -16.48 19.16
CA THR A 386 -22.93 -16.95 20.40
C THR A 386 -22.09 -15.83 21.00
N CYS A 387 -22.41 -15.42 22.21
CA CYS A 387 -21.62 -14.45 22.95
C CYS A 387 -20.62 -15.17 23.85
N ASN A 388 -19.33 -15.09 23.51
CA ASN A 388 -18.27 -15.77 24.26
C ASN A 388 -17.72 -14.92 25.41
N SER A 389 -17.88 -13.60 25.34
CA SER A 389 -17.42 -12.68 26.38
C SER A 389 -18.25 -11.41 26.35
N PHE A 390 -18.69 -10.98 27.53
CA PHE A 390 -19.27 -9.67 27.78
C PHE A 390 -18.37 -8.93 28.76
N VAL A 391 -18.36 -7.61 28.65
CA VAL A 391 -17.74 -6.76 29.67
C VAL A 391 -18.74 -6.60 30.82
N SER A 392 -18.23 -6.55 32.05
CA SER A 392 -19.03 -6.39 33.27
C SER A 392 -19.67 -5.01 33.39
N ASP A 393 -20.71 -4.91 34.23
CA ASP A 393 -21.40 -3.67 34.58
C ASP A 393 -22.03 -2.95 33.36
N CYS A 394 -22.58 -3.72 32.42
CA CYS A 394 -23.21 -3.21 31.20
C CYS A 394 -24.71 -3.54 31.09
N ILE A 395 -25.41 -2.73 30.29
CA ILE A 395 -26.80 -2.99 29.89
C ILE A 395 -26.82 -3.37 28.41
N TYR A 396 -27.28 -4.57 28.10
CA TYR A 396 -27.39 -5.10 26.74
C TYR A 396 -28.85 -5.20 26.31
N TYR A 397 -29.19 -4.63 25.15
CA TYR A 397 -30.47 -4.84 24.48
C TYR A 397 -30.25 -5.72 23.27
N PHE A 398 -30.95 -6.85 23.19
CA PHE A 398 -30.91 -7.77 22.08
C PHE A 398 -32.24 -7.70 21.33
N THR A 399 -32.18 -7.33 20.06
CA THR A 399 -33.35 -7.21 19.18
C THR A 399 -33.17 -8.06 17.93
N ALA A 400 -34.27 -8.55 17.36
CA ALA A 400 -34.26 -9.28 16.10
C ALA A 400 -35.20 -8.58 15.10
N SER A 401 -34.78 -8.44 13.85
CA SER A 401 -35.53 -7.62 12.89
C SER A 401 -36.60 -8.38 12.09
N SER A 402 -36.44 -9.70 11.84
CA SER A 402 -37.37 -10.42 10.93
C SER A 402 -37.18 -11.94 10.77
N ILE A 403 -36.07 -12.54 11.23
CA ILE A 403 -35.72 -13.94 10.95
C ILE A 403 -35.63 -14.75 12.25
N SER A 404 -35.84 -16.06 12.17
CA SER A 404 -35.58 -16.97 13.29
C SER A 404 -34.15 -16.75 13.81
N THR A 405 -34.07 -16.21 15.02
CA THR A 405 -32.83 -15.73 15.63
C THR A 405 -32.58 -16.52 16.89
N THR A 406 -31.36 -17.02 17.05
CA THR A 406 -30.95 -17.73 18.26
C THR A 406 -29.82 -17.01 18.96
N LEU A 407 -29.84 -17.04 20.29
CA LEU A 407 -28.83 -16.43 21.13
C LEU A 407 -28.32 -17.45 22.15
N THR A 408 -27.01 -17.67 22.15
CA THR A 408 -26.29 -18.49 23.14
C THR A 408 -25.33 -17.59 23.93
N ILE A 409 -25.32 -17.68 25.26
CA ILE A 409 -24.49 -16.84 26.14
C ILE A 409 -23.55 -17.76 26.93
N ASN A 410 -22.25 -17.69 26.62
CA ASN A 410 -21.21 -18.53 27.21
C ASN A 410 -20.18 -17.76 28.06
N GLY A 411 -20.32 -16.44 28.19
CA GLY A 411 -19.28 -15.54 28.72
C GLY A 411 -19.31 -15.24 30.23
N ASN A 412 -18.18 -14.75 30.74
CA ASN A 412 -17.90 -14.44 32.16
C ASN A 412 -18.07 -12.95 32.54
N GLY A 413 -19.13 -12.29 32.06
CA GLY A 413 -19.40 -10.89 32.41
C GLY A 413 -20.32 -10.80 33.62
N ASN A 414 -19.86 -10.20 34.72
CA ASN A 414 -20.65 -10.03 35.95
C ASN A 414 -21.43 -8.70 35.93
N ASN A 415 -22.49 -8.61 36.72
CA ASN A 415 -23.34 -7.42 36.93
C ASN A 415 -23.97 -6.87 35.65
N ASN A 416 -24.32 -7.75 34.71
CA ASN A 416 -24.92 -7.34 33.44
C ASN A 416 -26.44 -7.42 33.49
N ILE A 417 -27.12 -6.40 32.96
CA ILE A 417 -28.56 -6.41 32.71
C ILE A 417 -28.77 -6.70 31.23
N MET A 418 -29.47 -7.79 30.90
CA MET A 418 -29.78 -8.14 29.51
C MET A 418 -31.28 -8.06 29.26
N THR A 419 -31.68 -7.28 28.26
CA THR A 419 -33.04 -7.23 27.74
C THR A 419 -33.08 -7.95 26.40
N ILE A 420 -33.92 -8.98 26.27
CA ILE A 420 -34.01 -9.81 25.06
C ILE A 420 -35.42 -9.72 24.49
N ASP A 421 -35.50 -9.41 23.19
CA ASP A 421 -36.75 -9.40 22.44
C ASP A 421 -37.34 -10.82 22.30
N GLU A 422 -38.66 -10.93 22.35
CA GLU A 422 -39.39 -12.21 22.38
C GLU A 422 -39.17 -13.08 21.14
N ASN A 423 -38.76 -12.47 20.04
CA ASN A 423 -38.49 -13.14 18.76
C ASN A 423 -37.14 -13.88 18.76
N ILE A 424 -36.35 -13.76 19.82
CA ILE A 424 -35.05 -14.42 19.97
C ILE A 424 -35.21 -15.70 20.80
N THR A 425 -34.82 -16.84 20.23
CA THR A 425 -34.76 -18.11 20.95
C THR A 425 -33.43 -18.21 21.71
N LEU A 426 -33.48 -18.22 23.04
CA LEU A 426 -32.32 -18.46 23.89
C LEU A 426 -31.95 -19.95 23.93
N ILE A 427 -30.64 -20.25 23.80
CA ILE A 427 -30.09 -21.60 23.87
C ILE A 427 -29.08 -21.66 25.02
N ASN A 428 -29.22 -22.65 25.91
CA ASN A 428 -28.33 -22.93 27.06
C ASN A 428 -27.99 -21.70 27.92
N PRO A 429 -28.96 -21.05 28.57
CA PRO A 429 -28.65 -19.92 29.41
C PRO A 429 -28.03 -20.39 30.75
N PHE A 430 -27.08 -19.60 31.27
CA PHE A 430 -26.63 -19.56 32.68
C PHE A 430 -25.45 -20.45 33.09
N PRO A 431 -24.29 -19.81 33.33
CA PRO A 431 -23.73 -19.90 34.69
C PRO A 431 -23.68 -18.59 35.50
N ASN A 432 -23.51 -17.40 34.89
CA ASN A 432 -23.09 -16.18 35.60
C ASN A 432 -23.84 -14.90 35.16
N LEU A 433 -25.17 -14.84 35.25
CA LEU A 433 -25.97 -13.67 34.86
C LEU A 433 -26.83 -13.20 36.04
N ASP A 434 -26.75 -11.92 36.40
CA ASP A 434 -27.44 -11.38 37.59
C ASP A 434 -28.93 -11.06 37.32
N ILE A 435 -29.23 -10.46 36.17
CA ILE A 435 -30.61 -10.08 35.80
C ILE A 435 -30.87 -10.29 34.31
N LEU A 436 -31.81 -11.18 33.98
CA LEU A 436 -32.37 -11.31 32.64
C LEU A 436 -33.79 -10.73 32.60
N LEU A 437 -34.05 -9.85 31.63
CA LEU A 437 -35.35 -9.26 31.33
C LEU A 437 -35.80 -9.69 29.93
N ILE A 438 -36.94 -10.37 29.81
CA ILE A 438 -37.53 -10.70 28.51
C ILE A 438 -38.66 -9.69 28.24
N GLN A 439 -38.55 -8.95 27.13
CA GLN A 439 -39.53 -7.95 26.71
C GLN A 439 -40.48 -8.55 25.66
N THR A 440 -41.78 -8.54 25.94
CA THR A 440 -42.82 -9.01 25.00
C THR A 440 -43.49 -7.83 24.33
N MET A 441 -43.61 -7.82 22.99
CA MET A 441 -44.07 -6.63 22.26
C MET A 441 -45.57 -6.34 22.47
N ASN A 442 -46.32 -7.26 23.07
CA ASN A 442 -47.77 -7.11 23.27
C ASN A 442 -48.24 -7.15 24.74
N VAL A 443 -47.33 -7.26 25.71
CA VAL A 443 -47.70 -7.20 27.13
C VAL A 443 -46.56 -6.50 27.90
N LYS A 444 -46.88 -5.52 28.76
CA LYS A 444 -45.95 -4.99 29.76
C LYS A 444 -45.65 -6.05 30.84
N LYS A 445 -45.14 -7.23 30.47
CA LYS A 445 -44.67 -8.26 31.38
C LYS A 445 -43.17 -8.41 31.18
N ILE A 446 -42.44 -7.94 32.17
CA ILE A 446 -41.01 -8.19 32.33
C ILE A 446 -40.91 -9.48 33.13
N HIS A 447 -40.32 -10.53 32.55
CA HIS A 447 -39.88 -11.68 33.33
C HIS A 447 -38.50 -11.36 33.87
N ILE A 448 -38.38 -11.21 35.18
CA ILE A 448 -37.09 -11.04 35.87
C ILE A 448 -36.65 -12.44 36.31
N VAL A 449 -35.54 -12.92 35.74
CA VAL A 449 -34.83 -14.09 36.29
C VAL A 449 -33.68 -13.56 37.12
N LEU A 450 -33.77 -13.75 38.43
CA LEU A 450 -32.70 -13.51 39.41
C LEU A 450 -32.08 -14.87 39.73
N ASN A 451 -30.76 -14.98 39.65
CA ASN A 451 -30.03 -16.15 40.18
C ASN A 451 -29.82 -16.05 41.69
#